data_AF-A0A849UWD0-F1
#
_entry.id   AF-A0A849UWD0-F1
#
_cell.length_a   1.000
_cell.length_b   1.000
_cell.length_c   1.000
_cell.angle_alpha   90.00
_cell.angle_beta   90.00
_cell.angle_gamma   90.00
#
_symmetry.space_group_name_H-M   'P 1'
#
loop_
_entity.id
_entity.type
_entity.pdbx_description
1 polymer ?
#
loop_
_entity_poly.entity_id
_entity_poly.type
_entity_poly.pdbx_seq_one_letter_code
_entity_poly.pdbx_strand_id
1 'polypeptide(L)'
;MLKKLQQKWKVGLGRLLLIIATFAIGGSLCGYIGKKIMVFTDLEKNLIWWILYVFLLTLLWPLAVIVVSIPLGQFVFFKNYLKRVFARFRRNK
;
A
#
# COMPACT_ATOMS: atom_id res chain seq x y z
N MET A 1 10.51 -17.93 -4.40
CA MET A 1 10.13 -16.63 -3.79
C MET A 1 8.91 -16.74 -2.88
N LEU A 2 7.79 -17.31 -3.34
CA LEU A 2 6.54 -17.44 -2.57
C LEU A 2 6.71 -18.19 -1.23
N LYS A 3 7.45 -19.32 -1.21
CA LYS A 3 7.75 -20.06 0.03
C LYS A 3 8.44 -19.21 1.11
N LYS A 4 9.34 -18.28 0.71
CA LYS A 4 9.99 -17.34 1.64
C LYS A 4 8.99 -16.35 2.25
N LEU A 5 8.01 -15.88 1.46
CA LEU A 5 6.94 -15.00 1.96
C LEU A 5 5.97 -15.75 2.88
N GLN A 6 5.59 -16.98 2.54
CA GLN A 6 4.78 -17.83 3.41
C GLN A 6 5.45 -18.04 4.77
N GLN A 7 6.75 -18.36 4.78
CA GLN A 7 7.52 -18.53 6.02
C GLN A 7 7.67 -17.23 6.80
N LYS A 8 7.98 -16.10 6.12
CA LYS A 8 8.15 -14.79 6.75
C LYS A 8 6.86 -14.27 7.39
N TRP A 9 5.71 -14.51 6.76
CA TRP A 9 4.41 -14.03 7.24
C TRP A 9 3.61 -15.10 7.99
N LYS A 10 4.10 -16.34 8.03
CA LYS A 10 3.44 -17.50 8.65
C LYS A 10 2.00 -17.68 8.15
N VAL A 11 1.82 -17.63 6.83
CA VAL A 11 0.51 -17.76 6.16
C VAL A 11 0.49 -18.92 5.17
N GLY A 12 -0.66 -19.60 5.07
CA GLY A 12 -0.91 -20.62 4.04
C GLY A 12 -0.97 -20.04 2.63
N LEU A 13 -0.97 -20.91 1.61
CA LEU A 13 -0.95 -20.51 0.19
C LEU A 13 -2.16 -19.66 -0.22
N GLY A 14 -3.39 -20.07 0.14
CA GLY A 14 -4.59 -19.30 -0.20
C GLY A 14 -4.58 -17.90 0.41
N ARG A 15 -4.18 -17.78 1.68
CA ARG A 15 -4.05 -16.48 2.35
C ARG A 15 -2.93 -15.62 1.74
N LEU A 16 -1.82 -16.23 1.33
CA LEU A 16 -0.76 -15.51 0.61
C LEU A 16 -1.28 -14.92 -0.71
N LEU A 17 -2.06 -15.69 -1.49
CA LEU A 17 -2.64 -15.20 -2.73
C LEU A 17 -3.57 -14.01 -2.49
N LEU A 18 -4.42 -14.06 -1.45
CA LEU A 18 -5.28 -12.94 -1.07
C LEU A 18 -4.47 -11.70 -0.66
N ILE A 19 -3.37 -11.88 0.05
CA ILE A 19 -2.46 -10.79 0.42
C ILE A 19 -1.83 -10.16 -0.82
N ILE A 20 -1.33 -10.98 -1.76
CA ILE A 20 -0.75 -10.49 -3.03
C ILE A 20 -1.80 -9.77 -3.86
N ALA A 21 -3.01 -10.32 -3.97
CA ALA A 21 -4.13 -9.67 -4.65
C ALA A 21 -4.49 -8.33 -3.99
N THR A 22 -4.51 -8.27 -2.66
CA THR A 22 -4.74 -7.02 -1.92
C THR A 22 -3.66 -5.97 -2.22
N PHE A 23 -2.39 -6.39 -2.29
CA PHE A 23 -1.30 -5.48 -2.67
C PHE A 23 -1.43 -4.98 -4.11
N ALA A 24 -1.77 -5.86 -5.05
CA ALA A 24 -1.96 -5.49 -6.45
C ALA A 24 -3.13 -4.50 -6.61
N ILE A 25 -4.30 -4.85 -6.08
CA ILE A 25 -5.51 -4.01 -6.16
C ILE A 25 -5.30 -2.70 -5.39
N GLY A 26 -4.74 -2.75 -4.18
CA GLY A 26 -4.44 -1.55 -3.39
C GLY A 26 -3.42 -0.64 -4.06
N GLY A 27 -2.39 -1.20 -4.70
CA GLY A 27 -1.40 -0.46 -5.48
C GLY A 27 -2.02 0.22 -6.71
N SER A 28 -2.81 -0.51 -7.49
CA SER A 28 -3.53 0.04 -8.65
C SER A 28 -4.53 1.13 -8.24
N LEU A 29 -5.28 0.92 -7.16
CA LEU A 29 -6.21 1.91 -6.61
C LEU A 29 -5.46 3.18 -6.15
N CYS A 30 -4.33 3.01 -5.46
CA CYS A 30 -3.49 4.13 -5.03
C CYS A 30 -3.00 4.95 -6.21
N GLY A 31 -2.48 4.31 -7.26
CA GLY A 31 -2.04 4.99 -8.48
C GLY A 31 -3.18 5.74 -9.18
N TYR A 32 -4.36 5.11 -9.28
CA TYR A 32 -5.54 5.74 -9.87
C TYR A 32 -5.99 6.99 -9.11
N ILE A 33 -6.14 6.88 -7.78
CA ILE A 33 -6.55 8.00 -6.92
C ILE A 33 -5.48 9.09 -6.92
N GLY A 34 -4.20 8.73 -6.80
CA GLY A 34 -3.10 9.68 -6.83
C GLY A 34 -3.09 10.51 -8.12
N LYS A 35 -3.28 9.85 -9.27
CA LYS A 35 -3.38 10.55 -10.55
C LYS A 35 -4.60 11.47 -10.61
N LYS A 36 -5.75 11.04 -10.08
CA LYS A 36 -6.95 11.89 -9.99
C LYS A 36 -6.70 13.13 -9.13
N ILE A 37 -6.10 12.98 -7.96
CA ILE A 37 -5.74 14.11 -7.08
C ILE A 37 -4.81 15.09 -7.80
N MET A 38 -3.76 14.61 -8.46
CA MET A 38 -2.81 15.48 -9.19
C MET A 38 -3.45 16.23 -10.37
N VAL A 39 -4.55 15.72 -10.94
CA VAL A 39 -5.30 16.44 -11.98
C VAL A 39 -6.07 17.62 -11.38
N PHE A 40 -6.55 17.51 -10.13
CA PHE A 40 -7.25 18.60 -9.45
C PHE A 40 -6.33 19.75 -9.01
N THR A 41 -5.02 19.53 -8.93
CA THR A 41 -4.07 20.56 -8.51
C THR A 41 -3.62 21.48 -9.64
N ASP A 42 -4.04 21.22 -10.88
CA ASP A 42 -3.68 21.98 -12.10
C ASP A 42 -2.17 22.26 -12.26
N LEU A 43 -1.35 21.34 -11.73
CA LEU A 43 0.11 21.47 -11.76
C LEU A 43 0.64 20.96 -13.10
N GLU A 44 1.52 21.73 -13.72
CA GLU A 44 2.27 21.30 -14.89
C GLU A 44 3.14 20.07 -14.58
N LYS A 45 3.30 19.18 -15.57
CA LYS A 45 4.09 17.94 -15.45
C LYS A 45 5.60 18.21 -15.46
N ASN A 46 6.07 18.88 -14.42
CA ASN A 46 7.48 19.20 -14.20
C ASN A 46 8.07 18.31 -13.08
N LEU A 47 9.35 18.50 -12.75
CA LEU A 47 10.01 17.70 -11.69
C LEU A 47 9.26 17.79 -10.35
N ILE A 48 8.75 18.96 -9.99
CA ILE A 48 7.97 19.20 -8.77
C ILE A 48 6.70 18.33 -8.75
N TRP A 49 6.03 18.17 -9.89
CA TRP A 49 4.85 17.32 -10.02
C TRP A 49 5.19 15.87 -9.69
N TRP A 50 6.31 15.35 -10.19
CA TRP A 50 6.76 13.99 -9.90
C TRP A 50 7.13 13.78 -8.43
N ILE A 51 7.80 14.75 -7.82
CA ILE A 51 8.14 14.72 -6.39
C ILE A 51 6.85 14.65 -5.56
N LEU A 52 5.91 15.58 -5.80
CA LEU A 52 4.63 15.63 -5.11
C LEU A 52 3.81 14.35 -5.33
N TYR A 53 3.81 13.82 -6.55
CA TYR A 53 3.12 12.57 -6.86
C TYR A 53 3.68 11.39 -6.07
N VAL A 54 5.00 11.26 -5.96
CA VAL A 54 5.64 10.17 -5.18
C VAL A 54 5.32 10.31 -3.69
N PHE A 55 5.39 11.52 -3.13
CA PHE A 55 5.00 11.77 -1.73
C PHE A 55 3.53 11.42 -1.51
N LEU A 56 2.65 11.85 -2.41
CA LEU A 56 1.22 11.55 -2.35
C LEU A 56 0.95 10.05 -2.38
N LEU A 57 1.54 9.31 -3.33
CA LEU A 57 1.37 7.86 -3.41
C LEU A 57 1.86 7.16 -2.15
N THR A 58 2.96 7.61 -1.57
CA THR A 58 3.52 7.03 -0.33
C THR A 58 2.55 7.19 0.84
N LEU A 59 1.89 8.35 0.95
CA LEU A 59 0.89 8.61 1.98
C LEU A 59 -0.45 7.90 1.71
N LEU A 60 -0.83 7.78 0.44
CA LEU A 60 -2.12 7.25 0.03
C LEU A 60 -2.15 5.71 0.02
N TRP A 61 -1.01 5.08 -0.24
CA TRP A 61 -0.86 3.63 -0.27
C TRP A 61 -1.34 2.89 1.00
N PRO A 62 -0.95 3.27 2.23
CA PRO A 62 -1.42 2.58 3.43
C PRO A 62 -2.95 2.66 3.58
N LEU A 63 -3.59 3.74 3.13
CA LEU A 63 -5.04 3.88 3.12
C LEU A 63 -5.67 2.96 2.08
N ALA A 64 -5.17 2.97 0.85
CA ALA A 64 -5.69 2.15 -0.25
C ALA A 64 -5.62 0.65 0.07
N VAL A 65 -4.50 0.18 0.62
CA VAL A 65 -4.32 -1.22 1.00
C VAL A 65 -5.26 -1.62 2.15
N ILE A 66 -5.50 -0.73 3.11
CA ILE A 66 -6.46 -0.99 4.19
C ILE A 66 -7.89 -1.11 3.65
N VAL A 67 -8.32 -0.17 2.80
CA VAL A 67 -9.66 -0.19 2.19
C VAL A 67 -9.89 -1.50 1.42
N VAL A 68 -8.93 -1.90 0.59
CA VAL A 68 -9.02 -3.12 -0.22
C VAL A 68 -8.94 -4.39 0.64
N SER A 69 -8.23 -4.34 1.77
CA SER A 69 -8.11 -5.50 2.67
C SER A 69 -9.40 -5.85 3.42
N ILE A 70 -10.38 -4.93 3.50
CA ILE A 70 -11.69 -5.15 4.14
C ILE A 70 -12.51 -6.21 3.39
N PRO A 71 -12.85 -6.03 2.09
CA PRO A 71 -13.64 -7.03 1.35
C PRO A 71 -12.89 -8.36 1.15
N LEU A 72 -11.55 -8.35 1.18
CA LEU A 72 -10.72 -9.56 1.03
C LEU A 72 -10.46 -10.30 2.35
N GLY A 73 -10.99 -9.82 3.48
CA GLY A 73 -10.82 -10.44 4.79
C GLY A 73 -9.39 -10.41 5.34
N GLN A 74 -8.50 -9.59 4.76
CA GLN A 74 -7.09 -9.46 5.20
C GLN A 74 -6.83 -8.22 6.08
N PHE A 75 -7.87 -7.52 6.52
CA PHE A 75 -7.76 -6.29 7.31
C PHE A 75 -6.85 -6.41 8.54
N VAL A 76 -7.04 -7.44 9.38
CA VAL A 76 -6.22 -7.65 10.59
C VAL A 76 -4.74 -7.86 10.22
N PHE A 77 -4.47 -8.59 9.13
CA PHE A 77 -3.11 -8.79 8.64
C PHE A 77 -2.46 -7.47 8.22
N PHE A 78 -3.15 -6.67 7.41
CA PHE A 78 -2.62 -5.41 6.89
C PHE A 78 -2.51 -4.32 7.96
N LYS A 79 -3.46 -4.23 8.89
CA LYS A 79 -3.36 -3.35 10.06
C LYS A 79 -2.10 -3.65 10.88
N ASN A 80 -1.86 -4.92 11.18
CA ASN A 80 -0.66 -5.34 11.92
C ASN A 80 0.63 -5.15 11.11
N TYR A 81 0.58 -5.41 9.79
CA TYR A 81 1.68 -5.15 8.89
C TYR A 81 2.06 -3.67 8.87
N LEU A 82 1.09 -2.77 8.64
CA LEU A 82 1.32 -1.33 8.64
C LEU A 82 1.79 -0.84 10.01
N LYS A 83 1.19 -1.29 11.11
CA LYS A 83 1.67 -0.95 12.47
C LYS A 83 3.15 -1.29 12.67
N ARG A 84 3.60 -2.46 12.18
CA ARG A 84 5.03 -2.84 12.22
C ARG A 84 5.91 -1.98 11.33
N VAL A 85 5.42 -1.59 10.15
CA VAL A 85 6.14 -0.67 9.25
C VAL A 85 6.29 0.70 9.90
N PHE A 86 5.20 1.31 10.37
CA PHE A 86 5.22 2.59 11.09
C PHE A 86 6.06 2.53 12.37
N ALA A 87 6.02 1.43 13.12
CA ALA A 87 6.87 1.26 14.30
C ALA A 87 8.37 1.29 13.97
N ARG A 88 8.78 0.83 12.77
CA ARG A 88 10.20 0.92 12.34
C ARG A 88 10.61 2.34 12.04
N PHE A 89 9.72 3.14 11.43
CA PHE A 89 9.97 4.57 11.25
C PHE A 89 10.06 5.32 12.58
N ARG A 90 9.23 4.94 13.57
CA ARG A 90 9.21 5.58 14.89
C ARG A 90 10.37 5.15 15.80
N ARG A 91 10.87 3.92 15.68
CA ARG A 91 11.91 3.35 16.56
C ARG A 91 13.34 3.69 16.13
N ASN A 92 13.52 4.53 15.12
CA ASN A 92 14.81 5.13 14.75
C ASN A 92 15.02 6.52 15.39
N LYS A 93 14.42 6.74 16.57
CA LYS A 93 14.69 7.85 17.48
C LYS A 93 14.96 7.25 18.85
#